data_AF-A0A2J7VB23-F1
#
_entry.id   AF-A0A2J7VB23-F1
#
_cell.length_a   1.000
_cell.length_b   1.000
_cell.length_c   1.000
_cell.angle_alpha   90.00
_cell.angle_beta   90.00
_cell.angle_gamma   90.00
#
_symmetry.space_group_name_H-M   'P 1'
#
loop_
_entity.id
_entity.type
_entity.pdbx_description
1 polymer ?
#
loop_
_entity_poly.entity_id
_entity_poly.type
_entity_poly.pdbx_seq_one_letter_code
_entity_poly.pdbx_strand_id
1 'polypeptide(L)'
;MTIKSRSLRHLVAAVVMSTSALAATQAFAHGAAKPKHGGVVQSASDLSFELVPTGDGATLYVIDHDAEFDTAGTSGKLTALNGADRSEAELKPAGGNKLEAKGVKLAKGSKVVAVLTTPAKKAVTVRFTMK
;
A
#
# COMPACT_ATOMS: atom_id res chain seq x y z
N MET A 1 9.74 -44.92 55.10
CA MET A 1 8.77 -43.84 55.35
C MET A 1 9.24 -43.04 56.56
N THR A 2 9.72 -41.80 56.36
CA THR A 2 9.70 -40.66 57.33
C THR A 2 10.34 -39.46 56.63
N ILE A 3 9.67 -38.32 56.75
CA ILE A 3 9.91 -37.02 56.10
C ILE A 3 11.19 -36.35 56.64
N LYS A 4 11.94 -35.64 55.77
CA LYS A 4 12.84 -34.57 56.22
C LYS A 4 12.62 -33.31 55.39
N SER A 5 11.97 -32.33 56.00
CA SER A 5 11.86 -30.97 55.50
C SER A 5 12.98 -30.09 56.07
N ARG A 6 13.19 -28.96 55.41
CA ARG A 6 13.97 -27.76 55.76
C ARG A 6 15.39 -27.68 55.20
N SER A 7 15.51 -26.86 54.15
CA SER A 7 16.29 -25.61 54.23
C SER A 7 15.98 -24.77 52.98
N LEU A 8 14.78 -24.17 52.92
CA LEU A 8 14.62 -22.71 52.88
C LEU A 8 15.95 -21.94 53.02
N ARG A 9 16.61 -21.58 51.90
CA ARG A 9 17.61 -20.49 51.83
C ARG A 9 18.26 -20.21 50.47
N HIS A 10 17.64 -20.50 49.32
CA HIS A 10 18.18 -20.00 48.05
C HIS A 10 17.04 -19.46 47.20
N LEU A 11 16.47 -18.36 47.69
CA LEU A 11 15.73 -17.42 46.87
C LEU A 11 16.78 -16.50 46.22
N VAL A 12 16.53 -16.12 44.98
CA VAL A 12 17.16 -15.03 44.18
C VAL A 12 18.06 -15.50 43.02
N ALA A 13 17.67 -14.99 41.83
CA ALA A 13 18.36 -14.88 40.55
C ALA A 13 18.41 -16.17 39.68
N ALA A 14 17.92 -16.23 38.45
CA ALA A 14 17.43 -15.20 37.54
C ALA A 14 16.44 -15.85 36.57
N VAL A 15 15.19 -15.42 36.62
CA VAL A 15 14.11 -15.83 35.72
C VAL A 15 13.94 -14.72 34.69
N VAL A 16 14.20 -15.08 33.43
CA VAL A 16 13.56 -14.56 32.22
C VAL A 16 13.88 -13.10 31.87
N MET A 17 14.86 -12.91 30.99
CA MET A 17 14.92 -11.72 30.13
C MET A 17 13.73 -11.78 29.16
N SER A 18 12.64 -11.15 29.57
CA SER A 18 11.41 -10.97 28.81
C SER A 18 11.67 -10.16 27.54
N THR A 19 11.47 -10.85 26.41
CA THR A 19 10.90 -10.34 25.15
C THR A 19 10.74 -8.83 25.03
N SER A 20 11.69 -8.18 24.36
CA SER A 20 11.51 -6.83 23.80
C SER A 20 10.46 -6.90 22.69
N ALA A 21 9.20 -6.71 23.05
CA ALA A 21 8.11 -6.59 22.10
C ALA A 21 8.40 -5.40 21.17
N LEU A 22 8.46 -5.67 19.87
CA LEU A 22 8.43 -4.67 18.82
C LEU A 22 7.11 -3.89 18.92
N ALA A 23 7.08 -2.85 19.74
CA ALA A 23 6.17 -1.74 19.54
C ALA A 23 6.75 -0.90 18.40
N ALA A 24 6.63 -1.40 17.16
CA ALA A 24 6.64 -0.52 16.01
C ALA A 24 5.41 0.38 16.19
N THR A 25 5.64 1.56 16.76
CA THR A 25 4.66 2.63 16.83
C THR A 25 4.06 2.79 15.45
N GLN A 26 2.78 2.46 15.29
CA GLN A 26 2.01 2.87 14.13
C GLN A 26 2.02 4.40 14.18
N ALA A 27 2.95 5.01 13.44
CA ALA A 27 2.93 6.44 13.23
C ALA A 27 1.61 6.74 12.52
N PHE A 28 0.70 7.41 13.21
CA PHE A 28 -0.45 8.06 12.60
C PHE A 28 0.07 9.25 11.78
N ALA A 29 0.68 8.95 10.64
CA ALA A 29 0.66 9.87 9.52
C ALA A 29 -0.82 10.20 9.27
N HIS A 30 -1.11 11.45 8.93
CA HIS A 30 -2.44 11.89 8.48
C HIS A 30 -3.08 10.75 7.68
N GLY A 31 -4.15 10.14 8.21
CA GLY A 31 -4.59 8.82 7.75
C GLY A 31 -4.75 8.80 6.23
N ALA A 32 -4.34 7.70 5.59
CA ALA A 32 -4.44 7.55 4.13
C ALA A 32 -5.81 8.04 3.66
N ALA A 33 -5.82 8.91 2.65
CA ALA A 33 -7.04 9.54 2.15
C ALA A 33 -8.13 8.48 1.91
N LYS A 34 -9.37 8.78 2.29
CA LYS A 34 -10.47 7.84 2.12
C LYS A 34 -10.72 7.61 0.62
N PRO A 35 -10.98 6.36 0.18
CA PRO A 35 -11.40 6.09 -1.19
C PRO A 35 -12.66 6.90 -1.53
N LYS A 36 -12.63 7.66 -2.63
CA LYS A 36 -13.76 8.46 -3.12
C LYS A 36 -14.57 7.71 -4.19
N HIS A 37 -13.98 6.70 -4.81
CA HIS A 37 -14.50 5.96 -5.98
C HIS A 37 -14.63 4.46 -5.72
N GLY A 38 -14.46 4.00 -4.47
CA GLY A 38 -14.52 2.59 -4.09
C GLY A 38 -13.25 1.79 -4.38
N GLY A 39 -12.14 2.47 -4.65
CA GLY A 39 -10.86 1.86 -4.95
C GLY A 39 -9.96 1.62 -3.73
N VAL A 40 -8.70 1.32 -4.02
CA VAL A 40 -7.63 1.23 -3.03
C VAL A 40 -6.80 2.50 -3.10
N VAL A 41 -6.71 3.23 -1.99
CA VAL A 41 -5.93 4.46 -1.89
C VAL A 41 -4.53 4.18 -1.36
N GLN A 42 -3.52 4.81 -1.97
CA GLN A 42 -2.14 4.86 -1.52
C GLN A 42 -1.55 6.24 -1.79
N SER A 43 -0.64 6.69 -0.94
CA SER A 43 0.04 7.98 -1.11
C SER A 43 1.51 7.77 -1.45
N ALA A 44 2.04 8.61 -2.34
CA ALA A 44 3.45 8.63 -2.70
C ALA A 44 3.81 10.01 -3.26
N SER A 45 5.01 10.52 -2.97
CA SER A 45 5.48 11.77 -3.58
C SER A 45 4.54 12.97 -3.35
N ASP A 46 3.92 13.05 -2.18
CA ASP A 46 2.92 14.06 -1.75
C ASP A 46 1.58 14.02 -2.52
N LEU A 47 1.41 13.01 -3.38
CA LEU A 47 0.16 12.73 -4.09
C LEU A 47 -0.55 11.54 -3.47
N SER A 48 -1.88 11.56 -3.53
CA SER A 48 -2.75 10.43 -3.23
C SER A 48 -3.28 9.83 -4.52
N PHE A 49 -3.26 8.50 -4.59
CA PHE A 49 -3.66 7.72 -5.74
C PHE A 49 -4.75 6.74 -5.35
N GLU A 50 -5.87 6.76 -6.06
CA GLU A 50 -6.94 5.77 -5.88
C GLU A 50 -7.01 4.87 -7.10
N LEU A 51 -6.70 3.58 -6.90
CA LEU A 51 -6.81 2.57 -7.95
C LEU A 51 -8.17 1.88 -7.89
N VAL A 52 -8.94 2.00 -8.97
CA VAL A 52 -10.30 1.48 -9.11
C VAL A 52 -10.32 0.45 -10.24
N PRO A 53 -10.65 -0.83 -9.98
CA PRO A 53 -10.92 -1.79 -11.04
C PRO A 53 -12.15 -1.37 -11.85
N THR A 54 -12.07 -1.52 -13.17
CA THR A 54 -13.20 -1.32 -14.09
C THR A 54 -13.52 -2.63 -14.80
N GLY A 55 -14.62 -2.66 -15.57
CA GLY A 55 -14.97 -3.83 -16.37
C GLY A 55 -13.97 -4.14 -17.49
N ASP A 56 -13.22 -3.13 -17.94
CA ASP A 56 -12.27 -3.21 -19.06
C ASP A 56 -10.80 -2.97 -18.64
N GLY A 57 -10.51 -2.89 -17.34
CA GLY A 57 -9.16 -2.64 -16.83
C GLY A 57 -9.15 -1.95 -15.47
N ALA A 58 -8.53 -0.78 -15.40
CA ALA A 58 -8.51 0.04 -14.19
C ALA A 58 -8.43 1.55 -14.49
N THR A 59 -8.97 2.33 -13.56
CA THR A 59 -8.78 3.78 -13.48
C THR A 59 -7.93 4.12 -12.26
N LEU A 60 -6.97 5.03 -12.44
CA LEU A 60 -6.14 5.60 -11.39
C LEU A 60 -6.48 7.08 -11.26
N TYR A 61 -7.10 7.46 -10.14
CA TYR A 61 -7.36 8.85 -9.80
C TYR A 61 -6.18 9.43 -9.03
N VAL A 62 -5.84 10.68 -9.30
CA VAL A 62 -4.73 11.38 -8.65
C VAL A 62 -5.25 12.62 -7.91
N ILE A 63 -4.83 12.80 -6.67
CA ILE A 63 -5.19 13.95 -5.83
C ILE A 63 -3.90 14.52 -5.25
N ASP A 64 -3.72 15.83 -5.36
CA ASP A 64 -2.68 16.58 -4.67
C ASP A 64 -3.31 17.18 -3.40
N HIS A 65 -2.99 16.56 -2.25
CA HIS A 65 -3.66 16.80 -0.98
C HIS A 65 -5.20 16.63 -1.05
N ASP A 66 -5.92 17.72 -1.30
CA ASP A 66 -7.38 17.76 -1.43
C ASP A 66 -7.86 18.18 -2.83
N ALA A 67 -6.94 18.62 -3.69
CA ALA A 67 -7.22 19.11 -5.03
C ALA A 67 -7.03 18.03 -6.10
N GLU A 68 -7.82 18.09 -7.16
CA GLU A 68 -7.61 17.25 -8.34
C GLU A 68 -6.26 17.57 -8.98
N PHE A 69 -5.42 16.55 -9.17
CA PHE A 69 -4.18 16.70 -9.92
C PHE A 69 -4.49 16.50 -11.41
N ASP A 70 -4.30 17.53 -12.25
CA ASP A 70 -4.48 17.38 -13.69
C ASP A 70 -3.45 16.39 -14.27
N THR A 71 -3.96 15.29 -14.81
CA THR A 71 -3.12 14.21 -15.36
C THR A 71 -2.69 14.46 -16.80
N ALA A 72 -3.12 15.56 -17.44
CA ALA A 72 -2.64 15.94 -18.77
C ALA A 72 -1.10 15.95 -18.84
N GLY A 73 -0.54 15.23 -19.82
CA GLY A 73 0.92 15.08 -19.97
C GLY A 73 1.57 14.06 -19.04
N THR A 74 0.81 13.43 -18.14
CA THR A 74 1.28 12.28 -17.35
C THR A 74 1.26 11.02 -18.21
N SER A 75 2.26 10.16 -18.04
CA SER A 75 2.30 8.84 -18.67
C SER A 75 2.74 7.79 -17.67
N GLY A 76 2.49 6.52 -17.95
CA GLY A 76 2.98 5.46 -17.08
C GLY A 76 2.57 4.06 -17.48
N LYS A 77 2.79 3.13 -16.56
CA LYS A 77 2.43 1.72 -16.69
C LYS A 77 1.87 1.19 -15.38
N LEU A 78 0.83 0.39 -15.49
CA LEU A 78 0.29 -0.40 -14.40
C LEU A 78 0.69 -1.86 -14.59
N THR A 79 1.27 -2.48 -13.57
CA THR A 79 1.61 -3.90 -13.57
C THR A 79 0.96 -4.57 -12.37
N ALA A 80 0.15 -5.58 -12.60
CA ALA A 80 -0.50 -6.40 -11.58
C ALA A 80 0.16 -7.79 -11.53
N LEU A 81 0.46 -8.23 -10.31
CA LEU A 81 1.04 -9.54 -10.01
C LEU A 81 0.09 -10.33 -9.12
N ASN A 82 -0.26 -11.54 -9.55
CA ASN A 82 -1.06 -12.49 -8.79
C ASN A 82 -0.32 -13.83 -8.73
N GLY A 83 0.49 -14.03 -7.69
CA GLY A 83 1.43 -15.16 -7.65
C GLY A 83 2.44 -15.09 -8.79
N ALA A 84 2.43 -16.07 -9.68
CA ALA A 84 3.28 -16.11 -10.87
C ALA A 84 2.68 -15.36 -12.08
N ASP A 85 1.39 -15.03 -12.04
CA ASP A 85 0.70 -14.36 -13.14
C ASP A 85 1.01 -12.87 -13.15
N ARG A 86 1.32 -12.34 -14.34
CA ARG A 86 1.58 -10.92 -14.58
C ARG A 86 0.63 -10.37 -15.64
N SER A 87 0.02 -9.23 -15.36
CA SER A 87 -0.75 -8.44 -16.31
C SER A 87 -0.26 -7.00 -16.29
N GLU A 88 -0.15 -6.36 -17.46
CA GLU A 88 0.30 -4.97 -17.55
C GLU A 88 -0.46 -4.21 -18.63
N ALA A 89 -0.58 -2.90 -18.43
CA ALA A 89 -1.13 -1.97 -19.40
C ALA A 89 -0.54 -0.57 -19.20
N GLU A 90 -0.53 0.23 -20.26
CA GLU A 90 -0.15 1.64 -20.20
C GLU A 90 -1.19 2.44 -19.42
N LEU A 91 -0.74 3.39 -18.60
CA LEU A 91 -1.58 4.41 -17.97
C LEU A 91 -1.61 5.65 -18.86
N LYS A 92 -2.80 6.00 -19.37
CA LYS A 92 -3.01 7.13 -20.27
C LYS A 92 -3.99 8.14 -19.67
N PRO A 93 -3.76 9.45 -19.83
CA PRO A 93 -4.72 10.46 -19.39
C PRO A 93 -6.10 10.23 -20.01
N ALA A 94 -7.12 10.27 -19.17
CA ALA A 94 -8.53 10.09 -19.53
C ALA A 94 -9.38 11.32 -19.13
N GLY A 95 -8.72 12.47 -19.01
CA GLY A 95 -9.32 13.75 -18.63
C GLY A 95 -9.34 14.01 -17.13
N GLY A 96 -9.18 15.27 -16.74
CA GLY A 96 -9.10 15.70 -15.34
C GLY A 96 -7.99 14.96 -14.60
N ASN A 97 -8.33 14.36 -13.47
CA ASN A 97 -7.38 13.66 -12.62
C ASN A 97 -7.27 12.15 -12.85
N LYS A 98 -7.69 11.65 -14.02
CA LYS A 98 -7.78 10.22 -14.32
C LYS A 98 -6.71 9.75 -15.28
N LEU A 99 -6.11 8.62 -14.94
CA LEU A 99 -5.37 7.76 -15.86
C LEU A 99 -6.10 6.44 -16.04
N GLU A 100 -6.21 5.93 -17.26
CA GLU A 100 -6.80 4.63 -17.55
C GLU A 100 -5.74 3.62 -18.00
N ALA A 101 -5.87 2.39 -17.51
CA ALA A 101 -5.09 1.22 -17.90
C ALA A 101 -6.02 0.14 -18.46
N LYS A 102 -6.26 0.15 -19.77
CA LYS A 102 -7.16 -0.79 -20.44
C LYS A 102 -6.54 -2.16 -20.60
N GLY A 103 -7.31 -3.21 -20.34
CA GLY A 103 -6.93 -4.62 -20.50
C GLY A 103 -6.10 -5.23 -19.37
N VAL A 104 -5.74 -4.42 -18.35
CA VAL A 104 -5.06 -4.94 -17.15
C VAL A 104 -6.02 -5.78 -16.32
N LYS A 105 -5.57 -6.94 -15.84
CA LYS A 105 -6.36 -7.81 -14.98
C LYS A 105 -5.99 -7.56 -13.53
N LEU A 106 -6.93 -7.03 -12.74
CA LEU A 106 -6.78 -6.86 -11.29
C LEU A 106 -7.58 -7.93 -10.56
N ALA A 107 -6.89 -8.88 -9.91
CA ALA A 107 -7.53 -9.87 -9.04
C ALA A 107 -7.41 -9.45 -7.58
N LYS A 108 -8.35 -9.89 -6.73
CA LYS A 108 -8.24 -9.74 -5.27
C LYS A 108 -6.92 -10.31 -4.76
N GLY A 109 -6.26 -9.59 -3.85
CA GLY A 109 -4.94 -9.95 -3.34
C GLY A 109 -3.77 -9.60 -4.26
N SER A 110 -4.01 -9.19 -5.51
CA SER A 110 -2.95 -8.82 -6.46
C SER A 110 -2.10 -7.68 -5.92
N LYS A 111 -0.78 -7.80 -6.11
CA LYS A 111 0.18 -6.72 -5.89
C LYS A 111 0.27 -5.89 -7.17
N VAL A 112 -0.11 -4.63 -7.10
CA VAL A 112 -0.15 -3.75 -8.26
C VAL A 112 0.86 -2.64 -8.11
N VAL A 113 1.65 -2.37 -9.15
CA VAL A 113 2.63 -1.29 -9.19
C VAL A 113 2.24 -0.32 -10.31
N ALA A 114 2.04 0.94 -9.97
CA ALA A 114 1.95 2.03 -10.92
C ALA A 114 3.29 2.76 -10.96
N VAL A 115 3.87 2.90 -12.15
CA VAL A 115 5.04 3.75 -12.39
C VAL A 115 4.62 4.86 -13.34
N LEU A 116 4.74 6.10 -12.88
CA LEU A 116 4.28 7.30 -13.56
C LEU A 116 5.43 8.26 -13.80
N THR A 117 5.35 9.01 -14.88
CA THR A 117 6.14 10.21 -15.13
C THR A 117 5.19 11.39 -15.25
N THR A 118 5.28 12.35 -14.32
CA THR A 118 4.42 13.54 -14.31
C THR A 118 4.85 14.54 -15.40
N PRO A 119 4.06 15.59 -15.70
CA PRO A 119 4.42 16.61 -16.69
C PRO A 119 5.72 17.34 -16.32
N ALA A 120 6.01 17.44 -15.02
CA ALA A 120 7.27 17.97 -14.49
C ALA A 120 8.46 16.99 -14.60
N LYS A 121 8.31 15.88 -15.34
CA LYS A 121 9.30 14.81 -15.52
C LYS A 121 9.71 14.10 -14.22
N LYS A 122 8.90 14.19 -13.16
CA LYS A 122 9.11 13.47 -11.90
C LYS A 122 8.61 12.04 -12.05
N ALA A 123 9.45 11.06 -11.73
CA ALA A 123 9.04 9.66 -11.64
C ALA A 123 8.36 9.40 -10.28
N VAL A 124 7.20 8.76 -10.30
CA VAL A 124 6.45 8.36 -9.10
C VAL A 124 6.15 6.87 -9.19
N THR A 125 6.43 6.12 -8.13
CA THR A 125 6.09 4.69 -8.03
C THR A 125 5.13 4.48 -6.86
N VAL A 126 4.01 3.84 -7.12
CA VAL A 126 2.95 3.58 -6.14
C VAL A 126 2.65 2.09 -6.13
N ARG A 127 2.50 1.50 -4.94
CA ARG A 127 2.24 0.07 -4.77
C ARG A 127 0.92 -0.16 -4.05
N PHE A 128 0.02 -0.93 -4.66
CA PHE A 128 -1.29 -1.27 -4.13
C PHE A 128 -1.35 -2.77 -3.79
N THR A 129 -2.23 -3.12 -2.86
CA THR A 129 -2.72 -4.50 -2.68
C THR A 129 -4.23 -4.48 -2.85
N MET A 130 -4.73 -5.23 -3.83
CA MET A 130 -6.17 -5.30 -4.10
C MET A 130 -6.90 -6.02 -2.95
N LYS A 131 -8.01 -5.45 -2.48
CA LYS A 131 -8.81 -5.97 -1.36
C LYS A 131 -9.88 -6.97 -1.80
#